data_AF-A0A816L8K3-F1
#
_entry.id   AF-A0A816L8K3-F1
#
_cell.length_a   1.000
_cell.length_b   1.000
_cell.length_c   1.000
_cell.angle_alpha   90.00
_cell.angle_beta   90.00
_cell.angle_gamma   90.00
#
_symmetry.space_group_name_H-M   'P 1'
#
loop_
_entity.id
_entity.type
_entity.pdbx_description
1 polymer ?
#
loop_
_entity_poly.entity_id
_entity_poly.type
_entity_poly.pdbx_seq_one_letter_code
_entity_poly.pdbx_strand_id
1 'polypeptide(L)'
;MNGTQILCYNVEDWGTRALEAIDLMYNIQASICIFTEVGELWNTCRSPHFNTFYQKSTNKNGGVCIAVGKHLKATRIEVNIPNTVVIDITGLSEPVRIIGIYWPTSQQRDLDEILSYVVEGTILSGDFNATVKEWNSPVTDKRGAHVKEWINESNLNYIPSTSNSSKRSLRNIDLSFSNMSTISSETLCFGTSDH
;
A
#
# COMPACT_ATOMS: atom_id res chain seq x y z
N MET A 1 15.73 -18.32 -7.33
CA MET A 1 15.88 -16.85 -7.22
C MET A 1 14.67 -16.38 -6.45
N ASN A 2 14.85 -15.72 -5.30
CA ASN A 2 13.71 -15.15 -4.57
C ASN A 2 13.14 -14.00 -5.39
N GLY A 3 11.82 -13.97 -5.58
CA GLY A 3 11.13 -12.88 -6.26
C GLY A 3 11.30 -11.54 -5.53
N THR A 4 10.98 -10.44 -6.20
CA THR A 4 10.97 -9.11 -5.56
C THR A 4 9.88 -9.09 -4.50
N GLN A 5 10.25 -8.85 -3.25
CA GLN A 5 9.30 -8.75 -2.15
C GLN A 5 8.80 -7.31 -1.97
N ILE A 6 7.50 -7.19 -1.75
CA ILE A 6 6.81 -5.93 -1.53
C ILE A 6 6.07 -6.00 -0.19
N LEU A 7 6.32 -5.02 0.68
CA LEU A 7 5.62 -4.85 1.95
C LEU A 7 4.53 -3.79 1.79
N CYS A 8 3.34 -4.04 2.32
CA CYS A 8 2.36 -3.00 2.61
C CYS A 8 2.11 -2.99 4.12
N TYR A 9 2.22 -1.84 4.77
CA TYR A 9 2.09 -1.74 6.22
C TYR A 9 1.53 -0.38 6.65
N ASN A 10 0.42 -0.40 7.39
CA ASN A 10 -0.06 0.79 8.08
C ASN A 10 0.77 0.98 9.36
N VAL A 11 1.53 2.07 9.41
CA VAL A 11 2.50 2.35 10.49
C VAL A 11 1.84 3.07 11.67
N GLU A 12 0.64 3.63 11.48
CA GLU A 12 -0.10 4.38 12.50
C GLU A 12 0.72 5.48 13.21
N ASP A 13 1.49 6.29 12.48
CA ASP A 13 2.49 7.28 12.91
C ASP A 13 3.95 6.80 12.84
N TRP A 14 4.66 7.28 11.80
CA TRP A 14 6.08 7.03 11.61
C TRP A 14 6.94 7.55 12.76
N GLY A 15 6.57 8.68 13.37
CA GLY A 15 7.34 9.28 14.46
C GLY A 15 7.50 8.35 15.66
N THR A 16 6.54 7.44 15.85
CA THR A 16 6.53 6.48 16.96
C THR A 16 7.02 5.10 16.53
N ARG A 17 6.69 4.64 15.32
CA ARG A 17 6.89 3.23 14.89
C ARG A 17 7.90 3.02 13.77
N ALA A 18 8.67 4.03 13.37
CA ALA A 18 9.64 3.89 12.27
C ALA A 18 10.64 2.75 12.46
N LEU A 19 11.18 2.55 13.66
CA LEU A 19 12.17 1.50 13.91
C LEU A 19 11.57 0.09 13.74
N GLU A 20 10.32 -0.09 14.15
CA GLU A 20 9.57 -1.34 13.97
C GLU A 20 9.32 -1.61 12.47
N ALA A 21 8.85 -0.60 11.73
CA ALA A 21 8.65 -0.72 10.28
C ALA A 21 9.96 -1.03 9.53
N ILE A 22 11.07 -0.42 9.95
CA ILE A 22 12.40 -0.67 9.38
C ILE A 22 12.89 -2.08 9.71
N ASP A 23 12.70 -2.56 10.94
CA ASP A 23 13.04 -3.93 11.33
C ASP A 23 12.27 -4.96 10.50
N LEU A 24 10.96 -4.78 10.33
CA LEU A 24 10.13 -5.63 9.47
C LEU A 24 10.65 -5.67 8.03
N MET A 25 10.91 -4.50 7.44
CA MET A 25 11.45 -4.37 6.09
C MET A 25 12.73 -5.19 5.89
N TYR A 26 13.65 -5.18 6.86
CA TYR A 26 14.87 -5.97 6.79
C TYR A 26 14.66 -7.47 7.06
N ASN A 27 13.80 -7.81 8.02
CA ASN A 27 13.52 -9.19 8.40
C ASN A 27 12.93 -10.00 7.24
N ILE A 28 12.02 -9.40 6.48
CA ILE A 28 11.45 -10.06 5.30
C ILE A 28 12.35 -9.92 4.07
N GLN A 29 13.26 -8.93 4.06
CA GLN A 29 14.08 -8.55 2.89
C GLN A 29 13.25 -7.89 1.78
N ALA A 30 12.32 -7.02 2.17
CA ALA A 30 11.49 -6.27 1.23
C ALA A 30 12.36 -5.37 0.35
N SER A 31 12.11 -5.37 -0.95
CA SER A 31 12.77 -4.45 -1.89
C SER A 31 11.95 -3.17 -2.10
N ILE A 32 10.64 -3.26 -1.88
CA ILE A 32 9.70 -2.14 -1.99
C ILE A 32 8.80 -2.19 -0.75
N CYS A 33 8.54 -1.06 -0.11
CA CYS A 33 7.62 -0.95 1.02
C CYS A 33 6.64 0.19 0.78
N ILE A 34 5.36 -0.06 1.00
CA ILE A 34 4.26 0.89 0.97
C ILE A 34 3.82 1.10 2.41
N PHE A 35 4.05 2.31 2.93
CA PHE A 35 3.67 2.68 4.27
C PHE A 35 2.50 3.66 4.25
N THR A 36 1.44 3.35 4.98
CA THR A 36 0.28 4.23 5.19
C THR A 36 0.27 4.78 6.62
N GLU A 37 -0.48 5.87 6.82
CA GLU A 37 -0.50 6.64 8.08
C GLU A 37 0.88 7.03 8.61
N VAL A 38 1.78 7.42 7.71
CA VAL A 38 3.15 7.84 8.11
C VAL A 38 3.18 9.19 8.82
N GLY A 39 2.09 9.96 8.78
CA GLY A 39 1.98 11.27 9.41
C GLY A 39 2.90 12.34 8.80
N GLU A 40 3.02 13.46 9.50
CA GLU A 40 3.91 14.57 9.11
C GLU A 40 5.39 14.29 9.42
N LEU A 41 5.66 13.36 10.34
CA LEU A 41 7.02 12.99 10.78
C LEU A 41 7.62 11.84 9.96
N TRP A 42 7.12 11.57 8.76
CA TRP A 42 7.55 10.48 7.89
C TRP A 42 9.07 10.42 7.60
N ASN A 43 9.80 11.52 7.80
CA ASN A 43 11.23 11.64 7.50
C ASN A 43 12.15 11.67 8.73
N THR A 44 11.63 11.55 9.95
CA THR A 44 12.43 11.60 11.19
C THR A 44 13.41 10.43 11.32
N CYS A 45 13.07 9.29 10.70
CA CYS A 45 13.94 8.12 10.61
C CYS A 45 13.90 7.60 9.16
N ARG A 46 15.06 7.33 8.57
CA ARG A 46 15.18 6.85 7.19
C ARG A 46 16.16 5.69 7.12
N SER A 47 15.84 4.71 6.29
CA SER A 47 16.82 3.68 5.93
C SER A 47 17.78 4.21 4.86
N PRO A 48 19.10 4.13 5.06
CA PRO A 48 20.09 4.61 4.09
C PRO A 48 20.11 3.79 2.80
N HIS A 49 19.54 2.58 2.80
CA HIS A 49 19.53 1.67 1.66
C HIS A 49 18.31 1.85 0.75
N PHE A 50 17.41 2.78 1.09
CA PHE A 50 16.18 3.01 0.35
C PHE A 50 16.06 4.48 -0.11
N ASN A 51 15.49 4.66 -1.29
CA ASN A 51 14.93 5.94 -1.73
C ASN A 51 13.48 6.00 -1.25
N THR A 52 12.98 7.18 -0.87
CA THR A 52 11.63 7.34 -0.32
C THR A 52 10.84 8.37 -1.13
N PHE A 53 9.57 8.06 -1.37
CA PHE A 53 8.62 8.88 -2.11
C PHE A 53 7.40 9.11 -1.24
N TYR A 54 7.14 10.36 -0.87
CA TYR A 54 6.09 10.71 0.09
C TYR A 54 4.98 11.53 -0.57
N GLN A 55 3.72 11.25 -0.20
CA GLN A 55 2.59 12.12 -0.46
C GLN A 55 1.93 12.50 0.86
N LYS A 56 1.81 13.80 1.09
CA LYS A 56 1.13 14.33 2.27
C LYS A 56 -0.37 14.01 2.24
N SER A 57 -0.93 13.82 3.43
CA SER A 57 -2.37 13.76 3.64
C SER A 57 -3.02 15.14 3.71
N THR A 58 -4.35 15.14 3.80
CA THR A 58 -5.14 16.30 4.24
C THR A 58 -5.20 16.45 5.76
N ASN A 59 -4.72 15.46 6.53
CA ASN A 59 -4.67 15.50 8.00
C ASN A 59 -3.27 15.11 8.54
N LYS A 60 -3.03 15.34 9.84
CA LYS A 60 -1.71 15.15 10.45
C LYS A 60 -1.24 13.68 10.60
N ASN A 61 -2.17 12.73 10.60
CA ASN A 61 -1.89 11.32 10.85
C ASN A 61 -1.78 10.50 9.56
N GLY A 62 -2.43 10.95 8.47
CA GLY A 62 -2.39 10.24 7.20
C GLY A 62 -1.06 10.40 6.46
N GLY A 63 -1.10 10.08 5.17
CA GLY A 63 0.04 10.19 4.28
C GLY A 63 0.49 8.81 3.84
N VAL A 64 1.16 8.79 2.69
CA VAL A 64 1.70 7.56 2.11
C VAL A 64 3.18 7.78 1.82
N CYS A 65 4.00 6.81 2.20
CA CYS A 65 5.41 6.76 1.83
C CYS A 65 5.69 5.44 1.11
N ILE A 66 6.31 5.51 -0.07
CA ILE A 66 6.85 4.32 -0.72
C ILE A 66 8.38 4.36 -0.59
N ALA A 67 8.95 3.34 0.04
CA ALA A 67 10.39 3.12 0.12
C ALA A 67 10.81 2.10 -0.93
N VAL A 68 11.85 2.38 -1.71
CA VAL A 68 12.41 1.48 -2.73
C VAL A 68 13.89 1.27 -2.49
N GLY A 69 14.34 0.02 -2.44
CA GLY A 69 15.75 -0.31 -2.28
C GLY A 69 16.59 0.29 -3.40
N LYS A 70 17.75 0.86 -3.06
CA LYS A 70 18.63 1.58 -4.00
C LYS A 70 19.23 0.70 -5.12
N HIS A 71 19.11 -0.62 -5.01
CA HIS A 71 19.44 -1.56 -6.09
C HIS A 71 18.42 -1.53 -7.23
N LEU A 72 17.21 -1.00 -7.00
CA LEU A 72 16.18 -0.77 -8.01
C LEU A 72 16.18 0.70 -8.46
N LYS A 73 15.79 0.92 -9.71
CA LYS A 73 15.56 2.27 -10.23
C LYS A 73 14.08 2.62 -10.07
N ALA A 74 13.78 3.72 -9.39
CA ALA A 74 12.43 4.19 -9.18
C ALA A 74 12.26 5.63 -9.65
N THR A 75 11.16 5.91 -10.35
CA THR A 75 10.78 7.25 -10.79
C THR A 75 9.40 7.57 -10.26
N ARG A 76 9.24 8.76 -9.66
CA ARG A 76 7.94 9.24 -9.20
C ARG A 76 7.13 9.76 -10.37
N ILE A 77 5.85 9.41 -10.38
CA ILE A 77 4.85 10.06 -11.23
C ILE A 77 4.15 11.10 -10.38
N GLU A 78 4.16 12.36 -10.84
CA GLU A 78 3.50 13.41 -10.10
C GLU A 78 1.98 13.25 -10.19
N VAL A 79 1.36 13.20 -9.02
CA VAL A 79 -0.08 13.06 -8.85
C VAL A 79 -0.57 14.13 -7.88
N ASN A 80 -1.72 14.72 -8.17
CA ASN A 80 -2.37 15.70 -7.30
C ASN A 80 -3.50 15.05 -6.48
N ILE A 81 -3.27 13.84 -5.99
CA ILE A 81 -4.24 13.07 -5.21
C ILE A 81 -3.66 12.92 -3.79
N PRO A 82 -4.26 13.54 -2.76
CA PRO A 82 -3.82 13.36 -1.39
C PRO A 82 -3.82 11.89 -0.99
N ASN A 83 -2.91 11.47 -0.11
CA ASN A 83 -2.77 10.08 0.33
C ASN A 83 -2.59 9.06 -0.82
N THR A 84 -1.91 9.44 -1.91
CA THR A 84 -1.58 8.56 -3.02
C THR A 84 -0.15 8.82 -3.51
N VAL A 85 0.65 7.77 -3.62
CA VAL A 85 1.98 7.84 -4.25
C VAL A 85 1.98 6.90 -5.45
N VAL A 86 2.46 7.37 -6.60
CA VAL A 86 2.63 6.56 -7.80
C VAL A 86 4.10 6.58 -8.20
N ILE A 87 4.69 5.39 -8.39
CA ILE A 87 6.07 5.25 -8.86
C ILE A 87 6.17 4.16 -9.92
N ASP A 88 7.08 4.36 -10.87
CA ASP A 88 7.52 3.32 -11.80
C ASP A 88 8.84 2.73 -11.34
N ILE A 89 8.88 1.40 -11.25
CA ILE A 89 10.06 0.60 -10.96
C ILE A 89 10.62 0.03 -12.26
N THR A 90 11.91 0.27 -12.47
CA THR A 90 12.67 -0.22 -13.64
C THR A 90 13.93 -0.95 -13.17
N GLY A 91 14.52 -1.75 -14.06
CA GLY A 91 15.65 -2.63 -13.74
C GLY A 91 15.24 -4.01 -13.24
N LEU A 92 13.94 -4.29 -13.23
CA LEU A 92 13.37 -5.65 -13.21
C LEU A 92 13.31 -6.19 -14.65
N SER A 93 12.97 -7.48 -14.82
CA SER A 93 12.73 -8.06 -16.14
C SER A 93 11.57 -7.40 -16.88
N GLU A 94 10.52 -7.03 -16.14
CA GLU A 94 9.37 -6.28 -16.62
C GLU A 94 9.19 -5.02 -15.75
N PRO A 95 8.87 -3.85 -16.32
CA PRO A 95 8.52 -2.66 -15.54
C PRO A 95 7.32 -2.92 -14.64
N VAL A 96 7.35 -2.35 -13.43
CA VAL A 96 6.24 -2.47 -12.48
C VAL A 96 5.86 -1.08 -12.00
N ARG A 97 4.57 -0.75 -12.04
CA ARG A 97 4.03 0.45 -11.41
C ARG A 97 3.51 0.13 -10.03
N ILE A 98 3.93 0.89 -9.03
CA ILE A 98 3.41 0.78 -7.67
C ILE A 98 2.56 2.00 -7.36
N ILE A 99 1.33 1.76 -6.93
CA ILE A 99 0.41 2.77 -6.41
C ILE A 99 0.17 2.47 -4.93
N GLY A 100 0.68 3.34 -4.06
CA GLY A 100 0.41 3.30 -2.63
C GLY A 100 -0.76 4.21 -2.29
N ILE A 101 -1.72 3.73 -1.51
CA ILE A 101 -2.93 4.48 -1.16
C ILE A 101 -3.25 4.42 0.34
N TYR A 102 -3.70 5.54 0.91
CA TYR A 102 -4.38 5.54 2.20
C TYR A 102 -5.74 6.22 2.05
N TRP A 103 -6.83 5.54 2.37
CA TRP A 103 -8.18 6.10 2.33
C TRP A 103 -8.75 6.20 3.74
N PRO A 104 -8.58 7.34 4.43
CA PRO A 104 -9.12 7.52 5.78
C PRO A 104 -10.64 7.51 5.77
N THR A 105 -11.24 7.02 6.86
CA THR A 105 -12.70 6.85 6.95
C THR A 105 -13.49 8.15 6.76
N SER A 106 -12.92 9.30 7.10
CA SER A 106 -13.55 10.63 6.96
C SER A 106 -13.50 11.20 5.54
N GLN A 107 -12.72 10.61 4.63
CA GLN A 107 -12.52 11.14 3.28
C GLN A 107 -13.48 10.49 2.28
N GLN A 108 -14.07 11.32 1.42
CA GLN A 108 -14.61 10.88 0.14
C GLN A 108 -13.48 10.86 -0.89
N ARG A 109 -13.44 9.82 -1.71
CA ARG A 109 -12.43 9.66 -2.76
C ARG A 109 -13.13 9.20 -4.03
N ASP A 110 -12.76 9.83 -5.12
CA ASP A 110 -13.05 9.37 -6.46
C ASP A 110 -11.95 8.39 -6.89
N LEU A 111 -12.31 7.13 -7.17
CA LEU A 111 -11.35 6.11 -7.58
C LEU A 111 -10.97 6.24 -9.05
N ASP A 112 -11.77 6.96 -9.87
CA ASP A 112 -11.48 7.18 -11.28
C ASP A 112 -10.24 8.07 -11.48
N GLU A 113 -9.93 8.93 -10.51
CA GLU A 113 -8.66 9.67 -10.48
C GLU A 113 -7.45 8.71 -10.49
N ILE A 114 -7.57 7.54 -9.87
CA ILE A 114 -6.51 6.52 -9.80
C ILE A 114 -6.46 5.70 -11.09
N LEU A 115 -7.61 5.48 -11.74
CA LEU A 115 -7.72 4.65 -12.94
C LEU A 115 -6.77 5.11 -14.06
N SER A 116 -6.58 6.44 -14.20
CA SER A 116 -5.66 7.03 -15.17
C SER A 116 -4.19 6.61 -15.01
N TYR A 117 -3.82 6.10 -13.83
CA TYR A 117 -2.47 5.62 -13.52
C TYR A 117 -2.33 4.11 -13.65
N VAL A 118 -3.42 3.36 -13.80
CA VAL A 118 -3.40 1.91 -13.98
C VAL A 118 -2.91 1.56 -15.38
N VAL A 119 -1.77 0.88 -15.44
CA VAL A 119 -1.14 0.36 -16.67
C VAL A 119 -0.79 -1.11 -16.49
N GLU A 120 -0.39 -1.81 -17.56
CA GLU A 120 0.15 -3.17 -17.43
C GLU A 120 1.32 -3.20 -16.44
N GLY A 121 1.35 -4.21 -15.55
CA GLY A 121 2.36 -4.31 -14.49
C GLY A 121 2.05 -3.44 -13.26
N THR A 122 0.80 -3.04 -13.04
CA THR A 122 0.41 -2.24 -11.87
C THR A 122 0.16 -3.11 -10.65
N ILE A 123 0.67 -2.65 -9.50
CA ILE A 123 0.32 -3.12 -8.16
C ILE A 123 -0.22 -1.92 -7.40
N LEU A 124 -1.49 -2.00 -6.98
CA LEU A 124 -2.15 -1.02 -6.13
C LEU A 124 -2.33 -1.63 -4.75
N SER A 125 -1.80 -1.00 -3.70
CA SER A 125 -1.88 -1.54 -2.35
C SER A 125 -1.90 -0.44 -1.29
N GLY A 126 -2.54 -0.72 -0.17
CA GLY A 126 -2.66 0.21 0.94
C GLY A 126 -3.86 -0.05 1.83
N ASP A 127 -4.15 0.89 2.72
CA ASP A 127 -5.31 0.83 3.61
C ASP A 127 -6.48 1.59 2.97
N PHE A 128 -7.53 0.85 2.61
CA PHE A 128 -8.73 1.36 1.97
C PHE A 128 -9.84 1.72 2.97
N ASN A 129 -9.71 1.33 4.25
CA ASN A 129 -10.79 1.38 5.24
C ASN A 129 -12.14 0.89 4.70
N ALA A 130 -12.11 -0.15 3.87
CA ALA A 130 -13.25 -0.68 3.12
C ALA A 130 -13.37 -2.18 3.40
N THR A 131 -14.56 -2.67 3.73
CA THR A 131 -14.77 -4.12 3.94
C THR A 131 -15.50 -4.75 2.79
N VAL A 132 -15.03 -5.92 2.35
CA VAL A 132 -15.67 -6.75 1.33
C VAL A 132 -15.69 -8.19 1.81
N LYS A 133 -16.89 -8.79 1.85
CA LYS A 133 -17.09 -10.14 2.38
C LYS A 133 -16.30 -11.20 1.61
N GLU A 134 -16.25 -11.08 0.29
CA GLU A 134 -15.48 -11.97 -0.59
C GLU A 134 -13.97 -11.83 -0.42
N TRP A 135 -13.51 -10.75 0.23
CA TRP A 135 -12.11 -10.47 0.53
C TRP A 135 -11.82 -10.64 2.03
N ASN A 136 -12.42 -11.67 2.63
CA ASN A 136 -12.22 -12.10 4.02
C ASN A 136 -12.71 -11.14 5.12
N SER A 137 -13.53 -10.14 4.81
CA SER A 137 -14.22 -9.37 5.87
C SER A 137 -15.56 -10.02 6.29
N PRO A 138 -16.14 -9.69 7.47
CA PRO A 138 -17.41 -10.26 7.90
C PRO A 138 -18.61 -9.76 7.07
N VAL A 139 -18.53 -8.51 6.60
CA VAL A 139 -19.59 -7.83 5.84
C VAL A 139 -18.98 -6.99 4.71
N THR A 140 -19.76 -6.73 3.66
CA THR A 140 -19.44 -5.72 2.66
C THR A 140 -20.09 -4.40 3.07
N ASP A 141 -19.29 -3.37 3.31
CA ASP A 141 -19.80 -2.02 3.60
C ASP A 141 -20.01 -1.21 2.30
N LYS A 142 -20.56 0.00 2.39
CA LYS A 142 -20.80 0.85 1.21
C LYS A 142 -19.51 1.19 0.46
N ARG A 143 -18.40 1.41 1.19
CA ARG A 143 -17.11 1.75 0.59
C ARG A 143 -16.52 0.53 -0.11
N GLY A 144 -16.60 -0.64 0.51
CA GLY A 144 -16.15 -1.90 -0.07
C GLY A 144 -16.97 -2.32 -1.29
N ALA A 145 -18.29 -2.08 -1.29
CA ALA A 145 -19.10 -2.27 -2.49
C ALA A 145 -18.59 -1.40 -3.66
N HIS A 146 -18.30 -0.12 -3.39
CA HIS A 146 -17.76 0.80 -4.39
C HIS A 146 -16.36 0.38 -4.86
N VAL A 147 -15.44 0.01 -3.96
CA VAL A 147 -14.10 -0.52 -4.34
C VAL A 147 -14.25 -1.78 -5.19
N LYS A 148 -15.15 -2.69 -4.83
CA LYS A 148 -15.37 -3.93 -5.57
C LYS A 148 -15.91 -3.69 -6.98
N GLU A 149 -16.85 -2.77 -7.13
CA GLU A 149 -17.38 -2.37 -8.44
C GLU A 149 -16.27 -1.75 -9.30
N TRP A 150 -15.54 -0.77 -8.78
CA TRP A 150 -14.41 -0.13 -9.46
C TRP A 150 -13.33 -1.12 -9.89
N ILE A 151 -12.99 -2.10 -9.05
CA ILE A 151 -11.99 -3.12 -9.38
C ILE A 151 -12.41 -3.94 -10.60
N ASN A 152 -13.69 -4.33 -10.71
CA ASN A 152 -14.18 -5.10 -11.85
C ASN A 152 -14.07 -4.34 -13.18
N GLU A 153 -14.00 -3.00 -13.13
CA GLU A 153 -13.90 -2.12 -14.30
C GLU A 153 -12.44 -1.71 -14.61
N SER A 154 -11.53 -1.83 -13.64
CA SER A 154 -10.16 -1.29 -13.70
C SER A 154 -9.09 -2.23 -14.29
N ASN A 155 -9.46 -3.41 -14.79
CA ASN A 155 -8.53 -4.49 -15.20
C ASN A 155 -7.56 -4.95 -14.09
N LEU A 156 -7.84 -4.62 -12.83
CA LEU A 156 -7.09 -5.11 -11.68
C LEU A 156 -7.81 -6.33 -11.08
N ASN A 157 -7.03 -7.23 -10.48
CA ASN A 157 -7.54 -8.37 -9.74
C ASN A 157 -7.13 -8.23 -8.28
N TYR A 158 -8.05 -8.56 -7.37
CA TYR A 158 -7.74 -8.68 -5.95
C TYR A 158 -6.68 -9.76 -5.72
N ILE A 159 -5.67 -9.43 -4.91
CA ILE A 159 -4.64 -10.37 -4.46
C ILE A 159 -5.06 -10.85 -3.06
N PRO A 160 -5.45 -12.13 -2.90
CA PRO A 160 -5.92 -12.64 -1.62
C PRO A 160 -4.86 -12.59 -0.52
N SER A 161 -5.25 -12.03 0.62
CA SER A 161 -4.50 -12.09 1.89
C SER A 161 -4.76 -13.41 2.64
N THR A 162 -3.81 -13.83 3.49
CA THR A 162 -3.92 -15.10 4.24
C THR A 162 -4.69 -14.96 5.55
N SER A 163 -4.81 -13.75 6.08
CA SER A 163 -5.62 -13.44 7.27
C SER A 163 -6.12 -11.98 7.25
N ASN A 164 -6.88 -11.61 8.28
CA ASN A 164 -7.39 -10.24 8.44
C ASN A 164 -6.25 -9.28 8.73
N SER A 165 -6.29 -8.11 8.11
CA SER A 165 -5.26 -7.08 8.25
C SER A 165 -5.46 -6.15 9.45
N SER A 166 -6.52 -6.30 10.24
CA SER A 166 -6.73 -5.52 11.46
C SER A 166 -6.58 -6.41 12.70
N LYS A 167 -5.79 -5.98 13.68
CA LYS A 167 -5.69 -6.62 15.01
C LYS A 167 -6.86 -6.28 15.93
N ARG A 168 -7.55 -5.17 15.66
CA ARG A 168 -8.70 -4.69 16.46
C ARG A 168 -10.03 -5.33 16.07
N SER A 169 -10.11 -5.97 14.91
CA SER A 169 -11.37 -6.49 14.38
C SER A 169 -11.13 -7.61 13.37
N LEU A 170 -12.18 -8.34 12.99
CA LEU A 170 -12.09 -9.34 11.92
C LEU A 170 -12.10 -8.74 10.51
N ARG A 171 -11.84 -7.42 10.37
CA ARG A 171 -11.89 -6.72 9.08
C ARG A 171 -10.58 -6.91 8.33
N ASN A 172 -10.68 -7.07 7.02
CA ASN A 172 -9.58 -6.99 6.08
C ASN A 172 -9.74 -5.70 5.28
N ILE A 173 -8.93 -4.69 5.60
CA ILE A 173 -9.05 -3.32 5.07
C ILE A 173 -7.79 -2.86 4.34
N ASP A 174 -6.68 -3.55 4.54
CA ASP A 174 -5.46 -3.39 3.77
C ASP A 174 -5.57 -4.31 2.57
N LEU A 175 -5.80 -3.72 1.40
CA LEU A 175 -6.14 -4.43 0.18
C LEU A 175 -5.03 -4.26 -0.83
N SER A 176 -4.79 -5.31 -1.61
CA SER A 176 -3.82 -5.32 -2.70
C SER A 176 -4.48 -5.80 -3.98
N PHE A 177 -4.16 -5.13 -5.09
CA PHE A 177 -4.69 -5.41 -6.40
C PHE A 177 -3.59 -5.37 -7.45
N SER A 178 -3.70 -6.19 -8.48
CA SER A 178 -2.77 -6.15 -9.61
C SER A 178 -3.37 -6.72 -10.88
N ASN A 179 -2.82 -6.29 -12.02
CA ASN A 179 -3.06 -6.92 -13.32
C ASN A 179 -1.92 -7.86 -13.76
N MET A 180 -1.01 -8.17 -12.84
CA MET A 180 0.04 -9.16 -13.04
C MET A 180 -0.45 -10.56 -12.65
N SER A 181 -0.04 -11.58 -13.40
CA SER A 181 -0.49 -12.97 -13.21
C SER A 181 0.33 -13.77 -12.18
N THR A 182 1.48 -13.25 -11.73
CA THR A 182 2.48 -13.98 -10.92
C THR A 182 2.71 -13.36 -9.54
N ILE A 183 1.64 -12.92 -8.88
CA ILE A 183 1.72 -12.35 -7.53
C ILE A 183 0.94 -13.22 -6.54
N SER A 184 1.56 -13.50 -5.40
CA SER A 184 0.92 -14.03 -4.22
C SER A 184 1.18 -13.10 -3.04
N SER A 185 0.31 -13.11 -2.03
CA SER A 185 0.49 -12.33 -0.82
C SER A 185 0.30 -13.19 0.43
N GLU A 186 0.89 -12.73 1.52
CA GLU A 186 0.65 -13.24 2.86
C GLU A 186 0.50 -12.07 3.83
N THR A 187 -0.31 -12.27 4.87
CA THR A 187 -0.47 -11.33 5.97
C THR A 187 0.48 -11.70 7.09
N LEU A 188 1.23 -10.71 7.60
CA LEU A 188 2.17 -10.88 8.70
C LEU A 188 1.61 -10.22 9.96
N CYS A 189 1.58 -10.96 11.07
CA CYS A 189 1.30 -10.37 12.37
C CYS A 189 2.61 -9.84 12.97
N PHE A 190 2.85 -8.54 12.83
CA PHE A 190 4.09 -7.92 13.27
C PHE A 190 3.84 -6.62 14.04
N GLY A 191 4.64 -6.40 15.08
CA GLY A 191 4.72 -5.09 15.71
C GLY A 191 3.49 -4.66 16.50
N THR A 192 3.49 -3.39 16.87
CA THR A 192 2.54 -2.71 17.75
C THR A 192 1.52 -1.84 17.01
N SER A 193 1.65 -1.70 15.68
CA SER A 193 0.53 -1.21 14.85
C SER A 193 -0.69 -2.10 15.05
N ASP A 194 -1.89 -1.53 14.97
CA ASP A 194 -3.15 -2.27 14.94
C ASP A 194 -3.43 -2.98 13.61
N HIS A 195 -2.46 -2.94 12.68
CA HIS A 195 -2.46 -3.65 11.40
C HIS A 195 -1.37 -4.74 11.35
#